data_AF-A0A942E1I6-F1
#
_entry.id   AF-A0A942E1I6-F1
#
_cell.length_a   1.000
_cell.length_b   1.000
_cell.length_c   1.000
_cell.angle_alpha   90.00
_cell.angle_beta   90.00
_cell.angle_gamma   90.00
#
_symmetry.space_group_name_H-M   'P 1'
#
loop_
_entity.id
_entity.type
_entity.pdbx_description
1 polymer ?
#
loop_
_entity_poly.entity_id
_entity_poly.type
_entity_poly.pdbx_seq_one_letter_code
_entity_poly.pdbx_strand_id
1 'polypeptide(L)'
;MKPESYPFLRIAREFDADYGDVLTVAHIYDARNWDRVRFGEMATTYHLESLHRIFIRDDWRLIWNRLVDAMHTQREVREGRIDWQTGEWLI
;
A
#
# COMPACT_ATOMS: atom_id res chain seq x y z
N MET A 1 -1.40 7.98 21.55
CA MET A 1 -1.41 6.84 20.62
C MET A 1 -0.37 7.18 19.56
N LYS A 2 0.70 6.38 19.37
CA LYS A 2 1.72 6.70 18.37
C LYS A 2 1.07 6.68 16.99
N PRO A 3 1.46 7.55 16.05
CA PRO A 3 0.79 7.64 14.78
C PRO A 3 0.94 6.30 14.09
N GLU A 4 0.05 6.09 13.13
CA GLU A 4 -0.08 4.98 12.20
C GLU A 4 1.17 4.81 11.30
N SER A 5 2.38 4.86 11.89
CA SER A 5 3.70 5.00 11.25
C SER A 5 4.10 3.83 10.37
N TYR A 6 3.22 2.82 10.27
CA TYR A 6 3.30 1.73 9.33
C TYR A 6 1.88 1.39 8.83
N PRO A 7 1.24 2.24 8.01
CA PRO A 7 -0.13 2.01 7.59
C PRO A 7 -0.25 0.69 6.81
N PHE A 8 0.79 0.33 6.05
CA PHE A 8 0.92 -0.97 5.39
C PHE A 8 1.03 -2.16 6.37
N LEU A 9 1.70 -2.00 7.52
CA LEU A 9 1.77 -3.06 8.53
C LEU A 9 0.42 -3.27 9.23
N ARG A 10 -0.33 -2.19 9.43
CA ARG A 10 -1.70 -2.27 9.93
C ARG A 10 -2.59 -3.05 8.96
N ILE A 11 -2.49 -2.76 7.67
CA ILE A 11 -3.25 -3.48 6.62
C ILE A 11 -2.88 -4.96 6.62
N ALA A 12 -1.59 -5.28 6.65
CA ALA A 12 -1.12 -6.68 6.73
C ALA A 12 -1.74 -7.41 7.94
N ARG A 13 -1.85 -6.76 9.10
CA ARG A 13 -2.48 -7.34 10.30
C ARG A 13 -4.00 -7.41 10.23
N GLU A 14 -4.67 -6.39 9.68
CA GLU A 14 -6.13 -6.30 9.56
C GLU A 14 -6.67 -7.45 8.70
N PHE A 15 -5.94 -7.81 7.65
CA PHE A 15 -6.36 -8.83 6.69
C PHE A 15 -5.60 -10.14 6.82
N ASP A 16 -4.70 -10.31 7.80
CA ASP A 16 -3.83 -11.50 7.88
C ASP A 16 -3.14 -11.78 6.51
N ALA A 17 -2.52 -10.74 5.98
CA ALA A 17 -1.79 -10.75 4.72
C ALA A 17 -0.29 -10.61 4.98
N ASP A 18 0.53 -11.20 4.10
CA ASP A 18 1.98 -11.04 4.18
C ASP A 18 2.37 -9.56 4.01
N TYR A 19 3.21 -9.06 4.91
CA TYR A 19 3.61 -7.65 4.89
C TYR A 19 4.43 -7.29 3.64
N GLY A 20 5.25 -8.22 3.14
CA GLY A 20 6.00 -8.05 1.89
C GLY A 20 5.10 -7.96 0.67
N ASP A 21 4.00 -8.73 0.65
CA ASP A 21 2.98 -8.63 -0.40
C ASP A 21 2.29 -7.26 -0.37
N VAL A 22 1.87 -6.78 0.81
CA VAL A 22 1.26 -5.46 0.96
C VAL A 22 2.19 -4.33 0.49
N LEU A 23 3.48 -4.38 0.87
CA LEU A 23 4.48 -3.42 0.40
C LEU A 23 4.69 -3.47 -1.11
N THR A 24 4.67 -4.66 -1.68
CA THR A 24 4.83 -4.88 -3.12
C THR A 24 3.67 -4.25 -3.90
N VAL A 25 2.43 -4.45 -3.46
CA VAL A 25 1.25 -3.82 -4.09
C VAL A 25 1.32 -2.29 -3.94
N ALA A 26 1.67 -1.78 -2.77
CA ALA A 26 1.82 -0.34 -2.55
C ALA A 26 2.90 0.28 -3.45
N HIS A 27 4.04 -0.38 -3.62
CA HIS A 27 5.14 0.09 -4.48
C HIS A 27 4.71 0.20 -5.95
N ILE A 28 3.99 -0.80 -6.45
CA ILE A 28 3.50 -0.84 -7.83
C ILE A 28 2.51 0.31 -8.11
N TYR A 29 1.68 0.64 -7.12
CA TYR A 29 0.74 1.76 -7.22
C TYR A 29 1.43 3.14 -7.14
N ASP A 30 2.29 3.38 -6.15
CA ASP A 30 2.98 4.69 -5.96
C ASP A 30 3.78 5.09 -7.20
N ALA A 31 4.38 4.11 -7.86
CA ALA A 31 5.22 4.35 -9.02
C ALA A 31 4.46 4.63 -10.34
N ARG A 32 3.11 4.73 -10.31
CA ARG A 32 2.24 4.82 -11.51
C ARG A 32 2.53 3.72 -12.54
N ASN A 33 3.13 2.62 -12.10
CA ASN A 33 3.58 1.53 -12.96
C ASN A 33 2.50 0.49 -13.18
N TRP A 34 1.25 0.78 -12.83
CA TRP A 34 0.14 -0.15 -13.00
C TRP A 34 0.03 -0.63 -14.45
N ASP A 35 0.17 0.26 -15.43
CA ASP A 35 0.20 -0.11 -16.84
C ASP A 35 1.43 -0.95 -17.17
N ARG A 36 2.63 -0.56 -16.73
CA ARG A 36 3.88 -1.30 -17.00
C ARG A 36 3.91 -2.68 -16.36
N VAL A 37 3.27 -2.86 -15.20
CA VAL A 37 3.13 -4.14 -14.51
C VAL A 37 2.05 -5.01 -15.17
N ARG A 38 0.92 -4.41 -15.55
CA ARG A 38 -0.14 -5.08 -16.33
C ARG A 38 0.37 -5.61 -17.68
N PHE A 39 1.31 -4.91 -18.30
CA PHE A 39 1.95 -5.30 -19.56
C PHE A 39 3.29 -6.07 -19.39
N GLY A 40 3.66 -6.43 -18.15
CA GLY A 40 4.81 -7.30 -17.88
C GLY A 40 6.19 -6.66 -18.00
N GLU A 41 6.29 -5.34 -18.16
CA GLU A 41 7.55 -4.62 -18.37
C GLU A 41 8.33 -4.31 -17.08
N MET A 42 7.64 -4.27 -15.94
CA MET A 42 8.24 -3.86 -14.65
C MET A 42 8.08 -4.86 -13.51
N ALA A 43 7.32 -5.92 -13.72
CA ALA A 43 7.10 -6.91 -12.68
C ALA A 43 8.20 -7.97 -12.74
N THR A 44 9.12 -7.98 -11.76
CA THR A 44 9.90 -9.21 -11.54
C THR A 44 8.93 -10.34 -11.14
N THR A 45 9.29 -11.61 -11.34
CA THR A 45 8.44 -12.77 -10.99
C THR A 45 7.88 -12.67 -9.56
N TYR A 46 8.70 -12.19 -8.62
CA TYR A 46 8.30 -11.94 -7.23
C TYR A 46 7.14 -10.93 -7.09
N HIS A 47 7.14 -9.86 -7.88
CA HIS A 47 6.05 -8.86 -7.87
C HIS A 47 4.73 -9.45 -8.37
N LEU A 48 4.78 -10.31 -9.38
CA LEU A 48 3.58 -10.98 -9.92
C LEU A 48 3.02 -11.99 -8.93
N GLU A 49 3.87 -12.73 -8.22
CA GLU A 49 3.43 -13.67 -7.18
C GLU A 49 2.78 -12.95 -5.99
N SER A 50 3.38 -11.85 -5.51
CA SER A 50 2.79 -11.03 -4.44
C SER A 50 1.44 -10.44 -4.85
N LEU A 51 1.35 -9.90 -6.08
CA LEU A 51 0.07 -9.43 -6.62
C LEU A 51 -0.94 -10.57 -6.71
N HIS A 52 -0.53 -11.74 -7.24
CA HIS A 52 -1.40 -12.89 -7.36
C HIS A 52 -1.94 -13.32 -5.99
N ARG A 53 -1.07 -13.44 -4.98
CA ARG A 53 -1.47 -13.81 -3.60
C ARG A 53 -2.47 -12.83 -3.00
N ILE A 54 -2.39 -11.54 -3.32
CA ILE A 54 -3.39 -10.56 -2.86
C ILE A 54 -4.68 -10.66 -3.69
N PHE A 55 -4.60 -10.72 -5.02
CA PHE A 55 -5.78 -10.67 -5.89
C PHE A 55 -6.63 -11.93 -5.89
N ILE A 56 -6.10 -13.08 -5.46
CA ILE A 56 -6.89 -14.31 -5.31
C ILE A 56 -7.71 -14.35 -4.01
N ARG A 57 -7.50 -13.40 -3.09
CA ARG A 57 -8.23 -13.37 -1.81
C ARG A 57 -9.62 -12.79 -1.99
N ASP A 58 -10.61 -13.28 -1.25
CA ASP A 58 -11.98 -12.76 -1.33
C ASP A 58 -12.08 -11.27 -0.91
N ASP A 59 -11.20 -10.83 -0.02
CA ASP A 59 -11.13 -9.46 0.51
C ASP A 59 -10.20 -8.54 -0.29
N TRP A 60 -9.68 -8.96 -1.45
CA TRP A 60 -8.66 -8.20 -2.19
C TRP A 60 -9.07 -6.75 -2.48
N ARG A 61 -10.36 -6.49 -2.72
CA ARG A 61 -10.90 -5.14 -2.96
C ARG A 61 -10.82 -4.26 -1.71
N LEU A 62 -11.04 -4.83 -0.53
CA LEU A 62 -10.92 -4.12 0.74
C LEU A 62 -9.46 -3.80 1.02
N ILE A 63 -8.56 -4.77 0.83
CA ILE A 63 -7.11 -4.58 0.95
C ILE A 63 -6.65 -3.46 0.01
N TRP A 64 -7.10 -3.48 -1.25
CA TRP A 64 -6.78 -2.46 -2.24
C TRP A 64 -7.22 -1.06 -1.81
N ASN A 65 -8.46 -0.89 -1.36
CA ASN A 65 -8.96 0.41 -0.91
C ASN A 65 -8.15 0.95 0.28
N ARG A 66 -7.84 0.08 1.25
CA ARG A 66 -7.00 0.44 2.40
C ARG A 66 -5.60 0.86 2.00
N LEU A 67 -5.02 0.16 1.02
CA LEU A 67 -3.72 0.52 0.45
C LEU A 67 -3.77 1.91 -0.18
N VAL A 68 -4.81 2.20 -0.98
CA VAL A 68 -4.99 3.52 -1.62
C VAL A 68 -5.06 4.63 -0.58
N ASP A 69 -5.85 4.45 0.49
CA ASP A 69 -5.94 5.41 1.59
C ASP A 69 -4.58 5.61 2.27
N ALA A 70 -3.90 4.52 2.60
CA ALA A 70 -2.56 4.55 3.21
C ALA A 70 -1.53 5.31 2.36
N MET A 71 -1.56 5.11 1.04
CA MET A 71 -0.67 5.81 0.10
C MET A 71 -0.99 7.29 0.00
N HIS A 72 -2.28 7.66 0.01
CA HIS A 72 -2.69 9.05 0.06
C HIS A 72 -2.18 9.71 1.35
N THR A 73 -2.41 9.10 2.52
CA THR A 73 -1.88 9.60 3.80
C THR A 73 -0.36 9.75 3.77
N GLN A 74 0.38 8.77 3.24
CA GLN A 74 1.84 8.88 3.11
C GLN A 74 2.27 10.02 2.18
N ARG A 75 1.53 10.28 1.11
CA ARG A 75 1.78 11.43 0.24
C ARG A 75 1.59 12.75 1.00
N GLU A 76 0.49 12.91 1.72
CA GLU A 76 0.20 14.14 2.46
C GLU A 76 1.21 14.37 3.60
N VAL A 77 1.71 13.30 4.23
CA VAL A 77 2.85 13.35 5.17
C VAL A 77 4.12 13.81 4.47
N ARG A 78 4.46 13.24 3.29
CA ARG A 78 5.63 13.65 2.49
C ARG A 78 5.55 15.12 2.06
N GLU A 79 4.35 15.62 1.77
CA GLU A 79 4.08 17.00 1.38
C GLU A 79 4.00 17.96 2.59
N GLY A 80 4.17 17.46 3.83
CA GLY A 80 4.18 18.28 5.04
C GLY A 80 2.81 18.81 5.45
N ARG A 81 1.73 18.21 4.97
CA ARG A 81 0.34 18.59 5.29
C ARG A 81 -0.25 17.81 6.45
N ILE A 82 0.34 16.65 6.77
CA ILE A 82 0.00 15.83 7.93
C ILE A 82 1.25 15.69 8.79
N ASP A 83 1.10 15.88 10.09
CA ASP A 83 2.15 15.62 11.06
C ASP A 83 2.44 14.12 11.13
N TRP A 84 3.69 13.73 10.88
CA TRP A 84 4.08 12.32 10.83
C TRP A 84 4.07 11.63 12.21
N GLN A 85 4.11 12.41 13.31
CA GLN A 85 4.09 11.95 14.70
C GLN A 85 2.69 11.83 15.28
N THR A 86 1.73 12.64 14.85
CA THR A 86 0.36 12.63 15.40
C THR A 86 -0.67 12.12 14.41
N GLY A 87 -0.40 12.21 13.10
CA GLY A 87 -1.36 11.92 12.04
C GLY A 87 -2.39 13.03 11.85
N GLU A 88 -2.22 14.18 12.51
CA GLU A 88 -3.13 15.32 12.41
C GLU A 88 -2.79 16.20 11.20
N TRP A 89 -3.81 16.82 10.60
CA TRP A 89 -3.63 17.77 9.51
C TRP A 89 -3.07 19.10 10.04
N LEU A 90 -2.05 19.63 9.38
CA LEU A 90 -1.32 20.85 9.74
C LEU A 90 -1.93 22.14 9.15
N ILE A 91 -3.23 22.12 8.87
CA ILE A 91 -4.02 23.25 8.34
C ILE A 91 -4.07 24.44 9.30
#